data_AF-A0A7S4BGM2-F1
#
_entry.id   AF-A0A7S4BGM2-F1
#
_cell.length_a   1.000
_cell.length_b   1.000
_cell.length_c   1.000
_cell.angle_alpha   90.00
_cell.angle_beta   90.00
_cell.angle_gamma   90.00
#
_symmetry.space_group_name_H-M   'P 1'
#
loop_
_entity.id
_entity.type
_entity.pdbx_description
1 polymer ?
#
loop_
_entity_poly.entity_id
_entity_poly.type
_entity_poly.pdbx_seq_one_letter_code
_entity_poly.pdbx_strand_id
1 'polypeptide(L)'
;GLQAAAVAVSDSAAASYARRAVAIASPHATRVCVSLYFLHEGGQELQLKWAQLSESFVPVMTPFGWMRLVPPWEKGDAVDIVLFATAVCTAVNLIPDTGLVLLLVDVATDVIDLLGQHAIAALAGQQQPINELTAKKVALLGVMILTVYTRRVLVAARAHAAAHSLPHSLPHSLTQPDAHGGSGGGGRGGEKGGGGSAQRVLRGEKLSAAALLAGRLLIASLFVHVGNFELHRLNGAEPSFDIDPNDPHNVLWPKLVQLALAVPLVMGLRTKAVSQLLIVTLVLEAASVWQFWRYERLQTRLHVREHFSVNVAVAGGLMLIREMGGGRYTFDELLKKAK
;
A
#
# COMPACT_ATOMS: atom_id res chain seq x y z
N GLY A 1 36.01 24.84 3.57
CA GLY A 1 36.08 23.50 4.18
C GLY A 1 34.70 22.92 4.42
N LEU A 2 34.05 23.29 5.53
CA LEU A 2 32.77 22.71 5.97
C LEU A 2 31.61 22.89 4.97
N GLN A 3 31.51 24.04 4.31
CA GLN A 3 30.46 24.30 3.31
C GLN A 3 30.62 23.42 2.07
N ALA A 4 31.85 23.24 1.58
CA ALA A 4 32.15 22.34 0.47
C ALA A 4 31.88 20.87 0.82
N ALA A 5 32.21 20.46 2.06
CA ALA A 5 31.89 19.12 2.55
C ALA A 5 30.37 18.89 2.67
N ALA A 6 29.62 19.89 3.15
CA ALA A 6 28.16 19.82 3.24
C ALA A 6 27.49 19.72 1.86
N VAL A 7 27.98 20.48 0.88
CA VAL A 7 27.53 20.41 -0.52
C VAL A 7 27.83 19.02 -1.10
N ALA A 8 29.05 18.51 -0.94
CA ALA A 8 29.42 17.18 -1.44
C ALA A 8 28.58 16.04 -0.82
N VAL A 9 28.25 16.13 0.47
CA VAL A 9 27.36 15.16 1.15
C VAL A 9 25.93 15.27 0.63
N SER A 10 25.43 16.48 0.41
CA SER A 10 24.10 16.72 -0.18
C SER A 10 24.01 16.15 -1.59
N ASP A 11 25.03 16.40 -2.43
CA ASP A 11 25.08 15.92 -3.81
C ASP A 11 25.18 14.39 -3.89
N SER A 12 25.97 13.78 -3.00
CA SER A 12 26.07 12.31 -2.90
C SER A 12 24.75 11.68 -2.46
N ALA A 13 24.06 12.28 -1.48
CA ALA A 13 22.75 11.82 -1.04
C ALA A 13 21.70 11.96 -2.15
N ALA A 14 21.67 13.10 -2.84
CA ALA A 14 20.79 13.35 -3.98
C ALA A 14 21.04 12.38 -5.14
N ALA A 15 22.30 12.12 -5.48
CA ALA A 15 22.68 11.14 -6.50
C ALA A 15 22.28 9.71 -6.12
N SER A 16 22.43 9.34 -4.85
CA SER A 16 21.95 8.05 -4.33
C SER A 16 20.42 7.94 -4.43
N TYR A 17 19.71 9.02 -4.12
CA TYR A 17 18.25 9.10 -4.24
C TYR A 17 17.77 8.99 -5.68
N ALA A 18 18.40 9.72 -6.60
CA ALA A 18 18.09 9.69 -8.03
C ALA A 18 18.33 8.30 -8.62
N ARG A 19 19.45 7.63 -8.27
CA ARG A 19 19.72 6.25 -8.69
C ARG A 19 18.67 5.27 -8.19
N ARG A 20 18.22 5.41 -6.93
CA ARG A 20 17.14 4.58 -6.38
C ARG A 20 15.81 4.86 -7.07
N ALA A 21 15.47 6.12 -7.34
CA ALA A 21 14.24 6.50 -8.03
C ALA A 21 14.17 5.94 -9.46
N VAL A 22 15.29 5.95 -10.20
CA VAL A 22 15.39 5.36 -11.54
C VAL A 22 15.28 3.83 -11.50
N ALA A 23 15.76 3.19 -10.43
CA ALA A 23 15.69 1.74 -10.29
C ALA A 23 14.29 1.20 -10.00
N ILE A 24 13.35 2.03 -9.52
CA ILE A 24 11.97 1.61 -9.23
C ILE A 24 11.22 1.53 -10.57
N ALA A 25 11.35 0.37 -11.24
CA ALA A 25 10.77 0.12 -12.56
C ALA A 25 9.25 -0.12 -12.52
N SER A 26 8.67 -0.48 -11.38
CA SER A 26 7.29 -0.99 -11.28
C SER A 26 6.28 -0.17 -10.44
N PRO A 27 6.39 1.18 -10.28
CA PRO A 27 5.40 1.92 -9.50
C PRO A 27 4.03 1.88 -10.18
N HIS A 28 4.00 1.74 -11.50
CA HIS A 28 2.79 1.52 -12.27
C HIS A 28 2.14 0.17 -11.95
N ALA A 29 2.92 -0.92 -11.97
CA ALA A 29 2.39 -2.27 -11.73
C ALA A 29 1.80 -2.39 -10.32
N THR A 30 2.49 -1.86 -9.31
CA THR A 30 1.99 -1.86 -7.93
C THR A 30 0.68 -1.10 -7.82
N ARG A 31 0.62 0.10 -8.39
CA ARG A 31 -0.60 0.90 -8.38
C ARG A 31 -1.76 0.17 -9.06
N VAL A 32 -1.52 -0.46 -10.21
CA VAL A 32 -2.55 -1.28 -10.87
C VAL A 32 -3.01 -2.42 -9.96
N CYS A 33 -2.08 -3.16 -9.33
CA CYS A 33 -2.43 -4.27 -8.43
C CYS A 33 -3.27 -3.79 -7.23
N VAL A 34 -2.90 -2.67 -6.63
CA VAL A 34 -3.65 -2.04 -5.53
C VAL A 34 -5.02 -1.57 -6.01
N SER A 35 -5.09 -0.86 -7.14
CA SER A 35 -6.36 -0.39 -7.68
C SER A 35 -7.29 -1.54 -8.04
N LEU A 36 -6.78 -2.68 -8.50
CA LEU A 36 -7.60 -3.87 -8.76
C LEU A 36 -8.35 -4.36 -7.51
N TYR A 37 -7.75 -4.25 -6.32
CA TYR A 37 -8.44 -4.57 -5.07
C TYR A 37 -9.64 -3.64 -4.81
N PHE A 38 -9.45 -2.33 -4.91
CA PHE A 38 -10.54 -1.38 -4.69
C PHE A 38 -11.61 -1.39 -5.79
N LEU A 39 -11.20 -1.69 -7.03
CA LEU A 39 -12.15 -1.95 -8.11
C LEU A 39 -12.99 -3.18 -7.82
N HIS A 40 -12.39 -4.20 -7.23
CA HIS A 40 -13.12 -5.38 -6.79
C HIS A 40 -14.07 -5.05 -5.64
N GLU A 41 -13.60 -4.38 -4.60
CA GLU A 41 -14.40 -4.03 -3.42
C GLU A 41 -15.59 -3.12 -3.80
N GLY A 42 -15.32 -1.98 -4.43
CA GLY A 42 -16.39 -1.10 -4.89
C GLY A 42 -17.29 -1.73 -5.96
N GLY A 43 -16.73 -2.65 -6.77
CA GLY A 43 -17.51 -3.43 -7.73
C GLY A 43 -18.41 -4.49 -7.09
N GLN A 44 -18.01 -5.04 -5.94
CA GLN A 44 -18.82 -5.96 -5.15
C GLN A 44 -20.01 -5.24 -4.54
N GLU A 45 -19.77 -4.09 -3.92
CA GLU A 45 -20.85 -3.26 -3.38
C GLU A 45 -21.83 -2.83 -4.47
N LEU A 46 -21.30 -2.39 -5.62
CA LEU A 46 -22.13 -2.06 -6.77
C LEU A 46 -22.97 -3.25 -7.25
N GLN A 47 -22.42 -4.47 -7.25
CA GLN A 47 -23.14 -5.69 -7.63
C GLN A 47 -24.26 -6.04 -6.64
N LEU A 48 -23.98 -5.95 -5.33
CA LEU A 48 -24.97 -6.21 -4.28
C LEU A 48 -26.10 -5.18 -4.34
N LYS A 49 -25.75 -3.90 -4.48
CA LYS A 49 -26.72 -2.81 -4.59
C LYS A 49 -27.52 -2.88 -5.88
N TRP A 50 -26.89 -3.27 -6.99
CA TRP A 50 -27.61 -3.51 -8.24
C TRP A 50 -28.62 -4.66 -8.11
N ALA A 51 -28.24 -5.74 -7.44
CA ALA A 51 -29.17 -6.85 -7.16
C ALA A 51 -30.35 -6.36 -6.30
N GLN A 52 -30.09 -5.66 -5.19
CA GLN A 52 -31.12 -5.07 -4.34
C GLN A 52 -32.03 -4.09 -5.10
N LEU A 53 -31.45 -3.22 -5.92
CA LEU A 53 -32.19 -2.29 -6.76
C LEU A 53 -33.05 -3.02 -7.79
N SER A 54 -32.52 -4.07 -8.43
CA SER A 54 -33.27 -4.86 -9.40
C SER A 54 -34.48 -5.57 -8.78
N GLU A 55 -34.33 -6.09 -7.56
CA GLU A 55 -35.42 -6.69 -6.78
C GLU A 55 -36.44 -5.64 -6.34
N SER A 56 -36.00 -4.42 -6.07
CA SER A 56 -36.86 -3.31 -5.66
C SER A 56 -37.84 -2.84 -6.76
N PHE A 57 -37.51 -3.11 -8.03
CA PHE A 57 -38.41 -2.85 -9.14
C PHE A 57 -39.54 -3.88 -9.27
N VAL A 58 -39.49 -4.98 -8.53
CA VAL A 58 -40.60 -5.92 -8.41
C VAL A 58 -41.69 -5.28 -7.55
N PRO A 59 -42.87 -4.96 -8.11
CA PRO A 59 -43.93 -4.35 -7.33
C PRO A 59 -44.40 -5.34 -6.25
N VAL A 60 -44.53 -4.85 -5.01
CA VAL A 60 -45.03 -5.63 -3.88
C VAL A 60 -46.46 -5.19 -3.59
N MET A 61 -47.37 -6.15 -3.48
CA MET A 61 -48.75 -5.87 -3.08
C MET A 61 -48.80 -5.60 -1.58
N THR A 62 -49.17 -4.38 -1.20
CA THR A 62 -49.39 -3.96 0.19
C THR A 62 -50.89 -3.79 0.46
N PRO A 63 -51.33 -3.65 1.74
CA PRO A 63 -52.72 -3.30 2.05
C PRO A 63 -53.21 -1.99 1.41
N PHE A 64 -52.29 -1.14 0.96
CA PHE A 64 -52.58 0.13 0.29
C PHE A 64 -52.45 0.07 -1.24
N GLY A 65 -52.24 -1.13 -1.80
CA GLY A 65 -52.05 -1.37 -3.24
C GLY A 65 -50.61 -1.72 -3.61
N TRP A 66 -50.35 -1.77 -4.91
CA TRP A 66 -49.03 -2.07 -5.47
C TRP A 66 -48.05 -0.92 -5.16
N MET A 67 -47.01 -1.21 -4.38
CA MET A 67 -45.94 -0.27 -4.08
C MET A 67 -44.61 -0.82 -4.59
N ARG A 68 -43.71 0.08 -5.00
CA ARG A 68 -42.30 -0.27 -5.23
C ARG A 68 -41.54 0.11 -3.98
N LEU A 69 -40.86 -0.86 -3.38
CA LEU A 69 -39.90 -0.55 -2.33
C LEU A 69 -38.71 0.10 -2.99
N VAL A 70 -38.23 1.23 -2.46
CA VAL A 70 -36.91 1.75 -2.81
C VAL A 70 -35.97 1.24 -1.73
N PRO A 71 -34.87 0.56 -2.06
CA PRO A 71 -33.94 0.14 -1.04
C PRO A 71 -33.39 1.40 -0.36
N PRO A 72 -33.32 1.44 0.98
CA PRO A 72 -32.73 2.57 1.66
C PRO A 72 -31.27 2.71 1.22
N TRP A 73 -30.92 3.87 0.67
CA TRP A 73 -29.53 4.22 0.43
C TRP A 73 -28.88 4.51 1.77
N GLU A 74 -27.89 3.71 2.14
CA GLU A 74 -27.09 3.99 3.31
C GLU A 74 -25.98 4.98 2.94
N LYS A 75 -25.50 5.77 3.90
CA LYS A 75 -24.43 6.74 3.65
C LYS A 75 -23.14 6.06 3.14
N GLY A 76 -22.93 4.79 3.47
CA GLY A 76 -21.80 3.98 2.98
C GLY A 76 -21.81 3.81 1.45
N ASP A 77 -22.99 3.63 0.85
CA ASP A 77 -23.13 3.32 -0.58
C ASP A 77 -22.53 4.41 -1.48
N ALA A 78 -22.64 5.68 -1.09
CA ALA A 78 -22.06 6.78 -1.83
C ALA A 78 -20.53 6.80 -1.72
N VAL A 79 -19.99 6.39 -0.57
CA VAL A 79 -18.55 6.29 -0.35
C VAL A 79 -17.96 5.21 -1.24
N ASP A 80 -18.60 4.03 -1.33
CA ASP A 80 -18.13 2.91 -2.14
C ASP A 80 -18.07 3.24 -3.64
N ILE A 81 -19.08 3.97 -4.15
CA ILE A 81 -19.07 4.45 -5.54
C ILE A 81 -17.93 5.44 -5.79
N VAL A 82 -17.70 6.35 -4.85
CA VAL A 82 -16.58 7.31 -4.93
C VAL A 82 -15.25 6.58 -4.89
N LEU A 83 -15.10 5.56 -4.03
CA LEU A 83 -13.89 4.75 -3.94
C LEU A 83 -13.66 3.93 -5.21
N PHE A 84 -14.71 3.33 -5.78
CA PHE A 84 -14.65 2.63 -7.05
C PHE A 84 -14.16 3.55 -8.18
N ALA A 85 -14.80 4.71 -8.35
CA ALA A 85 -14.41 5.70 -9.35
C ALA A 85 -12.98 6.21 -9.12
N THR A 86 -12.60 6.43 -7.86
CA THR A 86 -11.25 6.82 -7.46
C THR A 86 -10.23 5.74 -7.82
N ALA A 87 -10.56 4.47 -7.61
CA ALA A 87 -9.71 3.34 -7.97
C ALA A 87 -9.52 3.24 -9.50
N VAL A 88 -10.59 3.40 -10.29
CA VAL A 88 -10.49 3.47 -11.77
C VAL A 88 -9.53 4.58 -12.16
N CYS A 89 -9.79 5.80 -11.69
CA CYS A 89 -9.00 6.97 -12.02
C CYS A 89 -7.53 6.85 -11.57
N THR A 90 -7.28 6.19 -10.45
CA THR A 90 -5.92 5.90 -9.96
C THR A 90 -5.21 4.89 -10.85
N ALA A 91 -5.90 3.81 -11.24
CA ALA A 91 -5.37 2.76 -12.12
C ALA A 91 -4.95 3.32 -13.48
N VAL A 92 -5.79 4.15 -14.10
CA VAL A 92 -5.53 4.78 -15.40
C VAL A 92 -4.69 6.06 -15.30
N ASN A 93 -4.17 6.39 -14.12
CA ASN A 93 -3.29 7.53 -13.88
C ASN A 93 -3.95 8.91 -14.18
N LEU A 94 -5.26 9.03 -14.02
CA LEU A 94 -6.00 10.29 -14.19
C LEU A 94 -5.83 11.23 -12.98
N ILE A 95 -6.04 10.72 -11.77
CA ILE A 95 -5.83 11.45 -10.49
C ILE A 95 -4.99 10.61 -9.51
N PRO A 96 -3.73 10.27 -9.88
CA PRO A 96 -2.96 9.24 -9.18
C PRO A 96 -2.65 9.61 -7.72
N ASP A 97 -2.37 10.89 -7.43
CA ASP A 97 -1.93 11.31 -6.10
C ASP A 97 -3.13 11.48 -5.16
N THR A 98 -4.18 12.19 -5.58
CA THR A 98 -5.42 12.33 -4.82
C THR A 98 -6.08 10.97 -4.59
N GLY A 99 -6.14 10.14 -5.64
CA GLY A 99 -6.80 8.85 -5.53
C GLY A 99 -6.08 7.90 -4.59
N LEU A 100 -4.74 7.81 -4.64
CA LEU A 100 -3.98 7.00 -3.67
C LEU A 100 -4.18 7.45 -2.22
N VAL A 101 -4.35 8.75 -1.98
CA VAL A 101 -4.61 9.27 -0.64
C VAL A 101 -6.00 8.87 -0.16
N LEU A 102 -7.03 9.01 -1.00
CA LEU A 102 -8.40 8.59 -0.65
C LEU A 102 -8.46 7.09 -0.35
N LEU A 103 -7.85 6.27 -1.21
CA LEU A 103 -7.76 4.82 -0.99
C LEU A 103 -6.97 4.46 0.29
N LEU A 104 -5.96 5.25 0.67
CA LEU A 104 -5.23 5.04 1.92
C LEU A 104 -6.10 5.41 3.13
N VAL A 105 -6.85 6.51 3.05
CA VAL A 105 -7.76 6.96 4.12
C VAL A 105 -8.85 5.92 4.36
N ASP A 106 -9.39 5.36 3.29
CA ASP A 106 -10.38 4.29 3.33
C ASP A 106 -9.88 3.07 4.09
N VAL A 107 -8.79 2.44 3.62
CA VAL A 107 -8.20 1.28 4.29
C VAL A 107 -7.76 1.58 5.73
N ALA A 108 -7.29 2.81 6.00
CA ALA A 108 -6.95 3.20 7.36
C ALA A 108 -8.19 3.28 8.27
N THR A 109 -9.31 3.78 7.75
CA THR A 109 -10.60 3.83 8.46
C THR A 109 -11.08 2.42 8.77
N ASP A 110 -11.07 1.53 7.77
CA ASP A 110 -11.45 0.11 7.97
C ASP A 110 -10.63 -0.56 9.06
N VAL A 111 -9.31 -0.37 9.05
CA VAL A 111 -8.42 -0.95 10.06
C VAL A 111 -8.74 -0.37 11.45
N ILE A 112 -9.00 0.92 11.56
CA ILE A 112 -9.36 1.57 12.83
C ILE A 112 -10.70 1.02 13.33
N ASP A 113 -11.69 0.90 12.47
CA ASP A 113 -13.03 0.40 12.83
C ASP A 113 -12.96 -1.06 13.30
N LEU A 114 -12.22 -1.91 12.59
CA LEU A 114 -12.02 -3.32 12.98
C LEU A 114 -11.27 -3.43 14.32
N LEU A 115 -10.22 -2.63 14.53
CA LEU A 115 -9.52 -2.59 15.81
C LEU A 115 -10.43 -2.07 16.94
N GLY A 116 -11.28 -1.08 16.65
CA GLY A 116 -12.28 -0.56 17.58
C GLY A 116 -13.30 -1.63 17.98
N GLN A 117 -13.81 -2.39 17.02
CA GLN A 117 -14.71 -3.52 17.27
C GLN A 117 -14.05 -4.59 18.15
N HIS A 118 -12.79 -4.96 17.85
CA HIS A 118 -12.04 -5.90 18.68
C HIS A 118 -11.79 -5.37 20.10
N ALA A 119 -11.49 -4.08 20.25
CA ALA A 119 -11.31 -3.46 21.57
C ALA A 119 -12.62 -3.45 22.37
N ILE A 120 -13.76 -3.12 21.74
CA ILE A 120 -15.08 -3.16 22.38
C ILE A 120 -15.43 -4.58 22.81
N ALA A 121 -15.22 -5.57 21.95
CA ALA A 121 -15.44 -6.97 22.28
C ALA A 121 -14.59 -7.42 23.48
N ALA A 122 -13.30 -7.07 23.47
CA ALA A 122 -12.38 -7.39 24.58
C ALA A 122 -12.83 -6.74 25.90
N LEU A 123 -13.26 -5.47 25.87
CA LEU A 123 -13.80 -4.77 27.05
C LEU A 123 -15.12 -5.39 27.54
N ALA A 124 -15.93 -5.94 26.64
CA ALA A 124 -17.15 -6.68 26.97
C ALA A 124 -16.88 -8.12 27.47
N GLY A 125 -15.61 -8.54 27.60
CA GLY A 125 -15.24 -9.91 27.95
C GLY A 125 -15.52 -10.93 26.85
N GLN A 126 -15.83 -10.47 25.63
CA GLN A 126 -16.02 -11.31 24.46
C GLN A 126 -14.68 -11.53 23.76
N GLN A 127 -14.27 -12.79 23.63
CA GLN A 127 -13.16 -13.14 22.75
C GLN A 127 -13.67 -13.19 21.32
N GLN A 128 -13.51 -12.09 20.57
CA GLN A 128 -13.63 -12.13 19.12
C GLN A 128 -12.26 -12.44 18.53
N PRO A 129 -12.06 -13.63 17.93
CA PRO A 129 -10.80 -13.90 17.26
C PRO A 129 -10.59 -12.88 16.15
N ILE A 130 -9.34 -12.43 15.98
CA ILE A 130 -8.97 -11.66 14.79
C ILE A 130 -9.34 -12.53 13.60
N ASN A 131 -10.28 -12.07 12.79
CA ASN A 131 -10.68 -12.79 11.60
C ASN A 131 -9.69 -12.51 10.47
N GLU A 132 -9.75 -13.36 9.45
CA GLU A 132 -8.88 -13.25 8.29
C GLU A 132 -9.04 -11.89 7.58
N LEU A 133 -10.26 -11.35 7.54
CA LEU A 133 -10.57 -10.06 6.93
C LEU A 133 -9.78 -8.91 7.57
N THR A 134 -9.70 -8.87 8.90
CA THR A 134 -8.89 -7.88 9.64
C THR A 134 -7.42 -7.99 9.26
N ALA A 135 -6.87 -9.20 9.18
CA ALA A 135 -5.48 -9.39 8.80
C ALA A 135 -5.19 -8.91 7.36
N LYS A 136 -6.13 -9.13 6.43
CA LYS A 136 -6.05 -8.66 5.04
C LYS A 136 -6.05 -7.13 4.96
N LYS A 137 -6.97 -6.46 5.66
CA LYS A 137 -7.05 -4.98 5.71
C LYS A 137 -5.78 -4.36 6.31
N VAL A 138 -5.21 -4.97 7.36
CA VAL A 138 -3.93 -4.56 7.95
C VAL A 138 -2.78 -4.68 6.95
N ALA A 139 -2.69 -5.77 6.18
CA ALA A 139 -1.67 -5.91 5.16
C ALA A 139 -1.84 -4.90 4.02
N LEU A 140 -3.07 -4.66 3.57
CA LEU A 140 -3.38 -3.63 2.57
C LEU A 140 -2.97 -2.24 3.03
N LEU A 141 -3.15 -1.90 4.31
CA LEU A 141 -2.64 -0.65 4.89
C LEU A 141 -1.12 -0.55 4.70
N GLY A 142 -0.40 -1.65 4.95
CA GLY A 142 1.04 -1.74 4.68
C GLY A 142 1.40 -1.48 3.21
N VAL A 143 0.67 -2.09 2.28
CA VAL A 143 0.84 -1.87 0.83
C VAL A 143 0.57 -0.41 0.46
N MET A 144 -0.48 0.20 1.01
CA MET A 144 -0.85 1.59 0.74
C MET A 144 0.18 2.59 1.26
N ILE A 145 0.68 2.39 2.48
CA ILE A 145 1.76 3.19 3.07
C ILE A 145 2.99 3.16 2.14
N LEU A 146 3.39 1.97 1.67
CA LEU A 146 4.54 1.81 0.77
C LEU A 146 4.31 2.48 -0.58
N THR A 147 3.10 2.39 -1.13
CA THR A 147 2.75 2.95 -2.43
C THR A 147 2.78 4.48 -2.39
N VAL A 148 2.12 5.09 -1.40
CA VAL A 148 2.13 6.55 -1.19
C VAL A 148 3.54 7.05 -0.91
N TYR A 149 4.30 6.33 -0.08
CA TYR A 149 5.69 6.68 0.22
C TYR A 149 6.55 6.67 -1.06
N THR A 150 6.50 5.58 -1.84
CA THR A 150 7.28 5.43 -3.08
C THR A 150 6.93 6.54 -4.08
N ARG A 151 5.65 6.89 -4.18
CA ARG A 151 5.21 7.98 -5.05
C ARG A 151 5.81 9.32 -4.65
N ARG A 152 5.79 9.66 -3.35
CA ARG A 152 6.42 10.90 -2.83
C ARG A 152 7.92 10.96 -3.13
N VAL A 153 8.61 9.83 -2.96
CA VAL A 153 10.04 9.69 -3.30
C VAL A 153 10.29 9.98 -4.78
N LEU A 154 9.48 9.40 -5.68
CA LEU A 154 9.61 9.60 -7.12
C LEU A 154 9.33 11.05 -7.54
N VAL A 155 8.30 11.68 -6.97
CA VAL A 155 7.98 13.09 -7.25
C VAL A 155 9.11 14.00 -6.79
N ALA A 156 9.64 13.80 -5.58
CA ALA A 156 10.77 14.57 -5.07
C ALA A 156 12.03 14.40 -5.93
N ALA A 157 12.32 13.16 -6.37
CA ALA A 157 13.47 12.87 -7.23
C ALA A 157 13.34 13.56 -8.60
N ARG A 158 12.15 13.57 -9.20
CA ARG A 158 11.89 14.27 -10.48
C ARG A 158 12.02 15.78 -10.34
N ALA A 159 11.49 16.37 -9.27
CA ALA A 159 11.63 17.81 -9.00
C ALA A 159 13.10 18.21 -8.86
N HIS A 160 13.89 17.40 -8.16
CA HIS A 160 15.33 17.61 -8.04
C HIS A 160 16.05 17.51 -9.39
N ALA A 161 15.75 16.47 -10.19
CA ALA A 161 16.34 16.32 -11.52
C ALA A 161 16.02 17.52 -12.43
N ALA A 162 14.77 18.01 -12.41
CA ALA A 162 14.34 19.17 -13.19
C ALA A 162 15.11 20.45 -12.80
N ALA A 163 15.34 20.67 -11.51
CA ALA A 163 16.09 21.83 -11.01
C ALA A 163 17.55 21.85 -11.50
N HIS A 164 18.19 20.68 -11.62
CA HIS A 164 19.58 20.56 -12.10
C HIS A 164 19.71 20.47 -13.63
N SER A 165 18.64 20.13 -14.35
CA SER A 165 18.64 20.11 -15.81
C SER A 165 18.47 21.49 -16.45
N LEU A 166 18.18 22.54 -15.67
CA LEU A 166 18.12 23.90 -16.19
C LEU A 166 19.52 24.31 -16.65
N PRO A 167 19.72 24.60 -17.94
CA PRO A 167 21.04 24.90 -18.47
C PRO A 167 21.58 26.16 -17.78
N HIS A 168 22.75 26.05 -17.17
CA HIS A 168 23.48 27.16 -16.55
C HIS A 168 23.90 28.26 -17.56
N SER A 169 23.59 28.08 -18.85
CA SER A 169 23.79 29.06 -19.90
C SER A 169 22.56 29.96 -20.05
N LEU A 170 22.31 30.84 -19.08
CA LEU A 170 21.76 32.14 -19.45
C LEU A 170 22.93 32.91 -20.08
N PRO A 171 22.86 33.31 -21.36
CA PRO A 171 23.92 34.09 -21.97
C PRO A 171 24.09 35.39 -21.16
N HIS A 172 25.28 35.60 -20.61
CA HIS A 172 25.70 36.82 -19.92
C HIS A 172 25.82 38.04 -20.87
N SER A 173 25.17 37.98 -22.03
CA SER A 173 25.14 39.04 -23.02
C SER A 173 23.77 39.71 -22.92
N LEU A 174 23.71 40.82 -22.19
CA LEU A 174 23.22 42.09 -22.71
C LEU A 174 23.40 43.17 -21.64
N THR A 175 24.30 44.10 -21.98
CA THR A 175 24.42 45.47 -21.48
C THR A 175 24.70 45.65 -20.00
N GLN A 176 25.99 45.80 -19.67
CA GLN A 176 26.44 46.76 -18.65
C GLN A 176 26.19 48.17 -19.21
N PRO A 177 25.30 48.99 -18.62
CA PRO A 177 25.44 50.43 -18.71
C PRO A 177 26.47 50.88 -17.67
N ASP A 178 27.50 51.55 -18.17
CA ASP A 178 28.52 52.19 -17.36
C ASP A 178 27.94 53.21 -16.37
N ALA A 179 28.60 53.28 -15.21
CA ALA A 179 28.75 54.41 -14.31
C ALA A 179 27.48 55.06 -13.71
N HIS A 180 27.38 55.02 -12.37
CA HIS A 180 27.78 56.15 -11.52
C HIS A 180 27.72 55.78 -10.03
N GLY A 181 28.56 56.47 -9.26
CA GLY A 181 29.00 56.09 -7.93
C GLY A 181 27.98 56.22 -6.80
N GLY A 182 28.21 55.43 -5.74
CA GLY A 182 27.43 55.43 -4.52
C GLY A 182 28.20 54.71 -3.42
N SER A 183 29.09 55.45 -2.76
CA SER A 183 29.77 55.04 -1.53
C SER A 183 28.78 55.09 -0.37
N GLY A 184 28.59 53.98 0.34
CA GLY A 184 28.06 53.99 1.70
C GLY A 184 27.20 52.79 2.07
N GLY A 185 27.54 52.16 3.21
CA GLY A 185 26.59 51.37 3.99
C GLY A 185 26.98 49.91 4.16
N GLY A 186 27.84 49.64 5.14
CA GLY A 186 28.14 48.30 5.61
C GLY A 186 26.89 47.59 6.13
N GLY A 187 26.45 46.56 5.41
CA GLY A 187 25.44 45.60 5.87
C GLY A 187 26.09 44.25 6.11
N ARG A 188 26.56 43.99 7.34
CA ARG A 188 26.88 42.63 7.81
C ARG A 188 25.57 41.83 7.94
N GLY A 189 25.02 41.39 6.81
CA GLY A 189 23.90 40.46 6.76
C GLY A 189 24.40 39.05 7.06
N GLY A 190 24.22 38.60 8.29
CA GLY A 190 24.70 37.30 8.77
C GLY A 190 24.07 36.12 8.03
N GLU A 191 24.90 35.37 7.31
CA GLU A 191 24.62 34.00 6.85
C GLU A 191 24.41 33.07 8.05
N LYS A 192 23.18 33.00 8.59
CA LYS A 192 22.75 31.99 9.57
C LYS A 192 21.79 30.94 8.95
N GLY A 193 21.88 30.68 7.64
CA GLY A 193 20.93 29.84 6.91
C GLY A 193 21.31 28.36 6.69
N GLY A 194 22.55 27.94 6.96
CA GLY A 194 23.07 26.64 6.46
C GLY A 194 22.59 25.36 7.18
N GLY A 195 22.10 25.46 8.42
CA GLY A 195 21.78 24.27 9.24
C GLY A 195 20.52 23.49 8.83
N GLY A 196 19.56 24.15 8.16
CA GLY A 196 18.24 23.56 7.90
C GLY A 196 18.21 22.44 6.85
N SER A 197 19.16 22.43 5.90
CA SER A 197 19.15 21.48 4.78
C SER A 197 19.54 20.07 5.22
N ALA A 198 20.65 19.92 5.96
CA ALA A 198 21.14 18.62 6.43
C ALA A 198 20.15 17.91 7.36
N GLN A 199 19.47 18.66 8.25
CA GLN A 199 18.48 18.09 9.15
C GLN A 199 17.22 17.58 8.41
N ARG A 200 16.81 18.25 7.32
CA ARG A 200 15.71 17.79 6.47
C ARG A 200 16.05 16.48 5.75
N VAL A 201 17.27 16.35 5.22
CA VAL A 201 17.73 15.12 4.55
C VAL A 201 17.73 13.94 5.53
N LEU A 202 18.33 14.11 6.71
CA LEU A 202 18.37 13.05 7.75
C LEU A 202 16.97 12.62 8.20
N ARG A 203 16.03 13.57 8.35
CA ARG A 203 14.64 13.26 8.70
C ARG A 203 13.95 12.45 7.60
N GLY A 204 14.18 12.80 6.34
CA GLY A 204 13.67 12.05 5.18
C GLY A 204 14.14 10.59 5.16
N GLU A 205 15.43 10.35 5.42
CA GLU A 205 15.97 8.98 5.47
C GLU A 205 15.41 8.14 6.63
N LYS A 206 15.16 8.74 7.79
CA LYS A 206 14.57 8.04 8.93
C LYS A 206 13.12 7.64 8.66
N LEU A 207 12.33 8.56 8.09
CA LEU A 207 10.95 8.29 7.70
C LEU A 207 10.86 7.22 6.61
N SER A 208 11.81 7.24 5.67
CA SER A 208 11.97 6.19 4.66
C SER A 208 12.14 4.80 5.25
N ALA A 209 13.09 4.67 6.17
CA ALA A 209 13.37 3.40 6.81
C ALA A 209 12.20 2.92 7.68
N ALA A 210 11.49 3.84 8.35
CA ALA A 210 10.32 3.54 9.16
C ALA A 210 9.15 3.06 8.30
N ALA A 211 8.85 3.73 7.18
CA ALA A 211 7.78 3.33 6.26
C ALA A 211 8.04 1.94 5.66
N LEU A 212 9.29 1.66 5.28
CA LEU A 212 9.70 0.34 4.78
C LEU A 212 9.55 -0.77 5.84
N LEU A 213 9.92 -0.49 7.08
CA LEU A 213 9.75 -1.43 8.18
C LEU A 213 8.26 -1.67 8.46
N ALA A 214 7.48 -0.60 8.60
CA ALA A 214 6.04 -0.68 8.87
C ALA A 214 5.32 -1.47 7.77
N GLY A 215 5.56 -1.16 6.49
CA GLY A 215 4.97 -1.89 5.37
C GLY A 215 5.31 -3.38 5.39
N ARG A 216 6.57 -3.74 5.71
CA ARG A 216 6.97 -5.16 5.85
C ARG A 216 6.27 -5.86 7.00
N LEU A 217 6.18 -5.23 8.17
CA LEU A 217 5.54 -5.82 9.35
C LEU A 217 4.04 -6.03 9.13
N LEU A 218 3.36 -5.03 8.56
CA LEU A 218 1.93 -5.08 8.25
C LEU A 218 1.60 -6.13 7.18
N ILE A 219 2.43 -6.26 6.14
CA ILE A 219 2.26 -7.34 5.15
C ILE A 219 2.57 -8.70 5.77
N ALA A 220 3.65 -8.82 6.56
CA ALA A 220 4.02 -10.09 7.17
C ALA A 220 3.01 -10.59 8.20
N SER A 221 2.30 -9.68 8.91
CA SER A 221 1.26 -10.10 9.87
C SER A 221 0.13 -10.87 9.21
N LEU A 222 -0.20 -10.58 7.94
CA LEU A 222 -1.16 -11.39 7.18
C LEU A 222 -0.68 -12.84 7.02
N PHE A 223 0.55 -13.04 6.57
CA PHE A 223 1.10 -14.40 6.35
C PHE A 223 1.23 -15.19 7.64
N VAL A 224 1.64 -14.53 8.73
CA VAL A 224 1.70 -15.15 10.06
C VAL A 224 0.30 -15.54 10.53
N HIS A 225 -0.66 -14.63 10.41
CA HIS A 225 -2.03 -14.88 10.85
C HIS A 225 -2.70 -16.01 10.06
N VAL A 226 -2.71 -15.91 8.73
CA VAL A 226 -3.30 -16.93 7.84
C VAL A 226 -2.60 -18.27 8.02
N GLY A 227 -1.25 -18.29 8.02
CA GLY A 227 -0.50 -19.52 8.22
C GLY A 227 -0.78 -20.18 9.57
N ASN A 228 -0.88 -19.39 10.64
CA ASN A 228 -1.19 -19.91 11.97
C ASN A 228 -2.63 -20.43 12.07
N PHE A 229 -3.60 -19.69 11.52
CA PHE A 229 -5.01 -20.10 11.47
C PHE A 229 -5.17 -21.46 10.77
N GLU A 230 -4.50 -21.64 9.64
CA GLU A 230 -4.53 -22.87 8.86
C GLU A 230 -3.85 -24.04 9.57
N LEU A 231 -2.69 -23.80 10.20
CA LEU A 231 -2.04 -24.80 11.04
C LEU A 231 -2.93 -25.24 12.20
N HIS A 232 -3.65 -24.31 12.84
CA HIS A 232 -4.62 -24.65 13.87
C HIS A 232 -5.81 -25.43 13.31
N ARG A 233 -6.31 -25.11 12.12
CA ARG A 233 -7.40 -25.87 11.48
C ARG A 233 -6.99 -27.32 11.22
N LEU A 234 -5.74 -27.56 10.81
CA LEU A 234 -5.20 -28.89 10.57
C LEU A 234 -4.92 -29.67 11.84
N ASN A 235 -4.26 -29.03 12.82
CA ASN A 235 -3.90 -29.69 14.08
C ASN A 235 -5.12 -29.90 14.97
N GLY A 236 -6.13 -29.03 14.82
CA GLY A 236 -7.32 -28.99 15.64
C GLY A 236 -8.38 -29.99 15.24
N ALA A 237 -8.41 -30.44 13.97
CA ALA A 237 -9.38 -31.38 13.39
C ALA A 237 -10.67 -31.45 14.21
N GLU A 238 -11.32 -30.30 14.40
CA GLU A 238 -12.57 -30.28 15.13
C GLU A 238 -13.50 -31.21 14.35
N PRO A 239 -14.02 -32.29 14.96
CA PRO A 239 -14.81 -33.31 14.25
C PRO A 239 -16.05 -32.74 13.53
N SER A 240 -16.39 -31.48 13.83
CA SER A 240 -17.49 -30.67 13.33
C SER A 240 -17.23 -29.97 12.00
N PHE A 241 -15.98 -29.84 11.52
CA PHE A 241 -15.75 -29.28 10.19
C PHE A 241 -15.93 -30.36 9.14
N ASP A 242 -17.07 -30.33 8.44
CA ASP A 242 -17.24 -31.02 7.17
C ASP A 242 -16.27 -30.37 6.17
N ILE A 243 -15.07 -30.95 6.04
CA ILE A 243 -14.02 -30.46 5.17
C ILE A 243 -14.46 -30.74 3.73
N ASP A 244 -15.13 -29.77 3.10
CA ASP A 244 -15.41 -29.86 1.66
C ASP A 244 -14.07 -29.99 0.92
N PRO A 245 -13.80 -31.11 0.24
CA PRO A 245 -12.53 -31.31 -0.46
C PRO A 245 -12.29 -30.27 -1.57
N ASN A 246 -13.33 -29.54 -1.99
CA ASN A 246 -13.24 -28.47 -2.97
C ASN A 246 -13.04 -27.08 -2.34
N ASP A 247 -13.06 -26.94 -1.02
CA ASP A 247 -12.81 -25.66 -0.38
C ASP A 247 -11.35 -25.22 -0.63
N PRO A 248 -11.12 -24.05 -1.27
CA PRO A 248 -9.77 -23.54 -1.52
C PRO A 248 -8.95 -23.32 -0.25
N HIS A 249 -9.60 -23.19 0.90
CA HIS A 249 -8.94 -23.20 2.20
C HIS A 249 -8.13 -24.48 2.43
N ASN A 250 -8.52 -25.62 1.86
CA ASN A 250 -7.83 -26.90 2.03
C ASN A 250 -6.52 -27.05 1.23
N VAL A 251 -6.19 -26.10 0.35
CA VAL A 251 -4.90 -26.08 -0.35
C VAL A 251 -3.84 -25.43 0.54
N LEU A 252 -3.00 -26.26 1.18
CA LEU A 252 -2.09 -25.82 2.24
C LEU A 252 -0.74 -25.29 1.77
N TRP A 253 -0.21 -25.81 0.67
CA TRP A 253 1.17 -25.52 0.25
C TRP A 253 1.48 -24.01 0.13
N PRO A 254 0.61 -23.12 -0.43
CA PRO A 254 0.99 -21.73 -0.58
C PRO A 254 1.01 -21.02 0.77
N LYS A 255 0.13 -21.40 1.69
CA LYS A 255 0.00 -20.84 3.03
C LYS A 255 1.21 -21.20 3.90
N LEU A 256 1.70 -22.44 3.80
CA LEU A 256 2.94 -22.88 4.45
C LEU A 256 4.17 -22.15 3.92
N VAL A 257 4.28 -21.97 2.59
CA VAL A 257 5.37 -21.21 1.98
C VAL A 257 5.34 -19.74 2.44
N GLN A 258 4.15 -19.13 2.46
CA GLN A 258 3.97 -17.76 2.96
C GLN A 258 4.39 -17.61 4.41
N LEU A 259 3.95 -18.52 5.28
CA LEU A 259 4.32 -18.54 6.70
C LEU A 259 5.83 -18.68 6.89
N ALA A 260 6.46 -19.62 6.18
CA ALA A 260 7.90 -19.83 6.25
C ALA A 260 8.70 -18.61 5.78
N LEU A 261 8.21 -17.89 4.76
CA LEU A 261 8.84 -16.68 4.22
C LEU A 261 8.50 -15.40 5.01
N ALA A 262 7.49 -15.42 5.88
CA ALA A 262 7.13 -14.26 6.71
C ALA A 262 8.26 -13.89 7.69
N VAL A 263 8.88 -14.90 8.33
CA VAL A 263 9.99 -14.69 9.28
C VAL A 263 11.19 -13.98 8.63
N PRO A 264 11.78 -14.47 7.52
CA PRO A 264 12.88 -13.77 6.88
C PRO A 264 12.46 -12.41 6.28
N LEU A 265 11.20 -12.22 5.88
CA LEU A 265 10.69 -10.91 5.45
C LEU A 265 10.73 -9.88 6.59
N VAL A 266 10.25 -10.25 7.78
CA VAL A 266 10.27 -9.40 9.00
C VAL A 266 11.71 -9.06 9.38
N MET A 267 12.58 -10.08 9.44
CA MET A 267 14.00 -9.88 9.75
C MET A 267 14.73 -9.06 8.68
N GLY A 268 14.18 -8.97 7.47
CA GLY A 268 14.81 -8.32 6.33
C GLY A 268 16.00 -9.11 5.79
N LEU A 269 15.96 -10.44 5.90
CA LEU A 269 16.96 -11.36 5.38
C LEU A 269 16.73 -11.59 3.89
N ARG A 270 17.74 -11.30 3.06
CA ARG A 270 17.67 -11.45 1.59
C ARG A 270 16.37 -10.87 1.03
N THR A 271 15.99 -9.68 1.49
CA THR A 271 14.63 -9.12 1.29
C THR A 271 14.15 -9.21 -0.16
N LYS A 272 15.03 -8.93 -1.14
CA LYS A 272 14.67 -9.01 -2.57
C LYS A 272 14.26 -10.41 -3.03
N ALA A 273 15.00 -11.44 -2.61
CA ALA A 273 14.73 -12.82 -2.97
C ALA A 273 13.46 -13.33 -2.26
N VAL A 274 13.31 -13.00 -0.97
CA VAL A 274 12.12 -13.36 -0.18
C VAL A 274 10.86 -12.72 -0.76
N SER A 275 10.89 -11.41 -1.05
CA SER A 275 9.78 -10.72 -1.71
C SER A 275 9.47 -11.32 -3.08
N GLN A 276 10.49 -11.67 -3.89
CA GLN A 276 10.25 -12.33 -5.17
C GLN A 276 9.54 -13.68 -5.03
N LEU A 277 9.95 -14.51 -4.07
CA LEU A 277 9.31 -15.80 -3.81
C LEU A 277 7.86 -15.63 -3.32
N LEU A 278 7.61 -14.67 -2.44
CA LEU A 278 6.26 -14.34 -1.98
C LEU A 278 5.37 -13.82 -3.11
N ILE A 279 5.88 -12.96 -3.99
CA ILE A 279 5.13 -12.49 -5.18
C ILE A 279 4.70 -13.67 -6.03
N VAL A 280 5.64 -14.56 -6.37
CA VAL A 280 5.34 -15.74 -7.19
C VAL A 280 4.33 -16.64 -6.49
N THR A 281 4.49 -16.87 -5.19
CA THR A 281 3.57 -17.69 -4.38
C THR A 281 2.15 -17.12 -4.38
N LEU A 282 1.99 -15.82 -4.14
CA LEU A 282 0.67 -15.17 -4.10
C LEU A 282 -0.03 -15.17 -5.46
N VAL A 283 0.72 -14.93 -6.54
CA VAL A 283 0.17 -14.97 -7.90
C VAL A 283 -0.26 -16.39 -8.27
N LEU A 284 0.56 -17.40 -7.95
CA LEU A 284 0.20 -18.79 -8.16
C LEU A 284 -1.02 -19.19 -7.33
N GLU A 285 -1.07 -18.80 -6.05
CA GLU A 285 -2.22 -19.07 -5.19
C GLU A 285 -3.50 -18.38 -5.71
N ALA A 286 -3.42 -17.10 -6.09
CA ALA A 286 -4.56 -16.39 -6.68
C ALA A 286 -5.08 -17.10 -7.95
N ALA A 287 -4.18 -17.49 -8.86
CA ALA A 287 -4.56 -18.09 -10.13
C ALA A 287 -5.02 -19.56 -10.04
N SER A 288 -4.49 -20.33 -9.08
CA SER A 288 -4.76 -21.77 -8.97
C SER A 288 -5.76 -22.14 -7.88
N VAL A 289 -5.78 -21.41 -6.76
CA VAL A 289 -6.62 -21.71 -5.59
C VAL A 289 -7.87 -20.80 -5.59
N TRP A 290 -7.68 -19.50 -5.76
CA TRP A 290 -8.77 -18.52 -5.65
C TRP A 290 -9.50 -18.24 -6.98
N GLN A 291 -9.89 -19.32 -7.67
CA GLN A 291 -10.51 -19.28 -9.00
C GLN A 291 -11.99 -18.87 -8.94
N PHE A 292 -12.28 -17.62 -8.58
CA PHE A 292 -13.64 -17.13 -8.34
C PHE A 292 -14.60 -17.37 -9.52
N TRP A 293 -14.07 -17.37 -10.75
CA TRP A 293 -14.85 -17.64 -11.98
C TRP A 293 -15.41 -19.07 -12.07
N ARG A 294 -15.03 -19.99 -11.17
CA ARG A 294 -15.55 -21.37 -11.13
C ARG A 294 -16.74 -21.57 -10.19
N TYR A 295 -17.06 -20.59 -9.37
CA TYR A 295 -18.11 -20.71 -8.36
C TYR A 295 -19.43 -20.16 -8.87
N GLU A 296 -20.51 -20.95 -8.78
CA GLU A 296 -21.85 -20.53 -9.21
C GLU A 296 -22.55 -19.67 -8.16
N ARG A 297 -22.46 -20.07 -6.89
CA ARG A 297 -23.08 -19.35 -5.77
C ARG A 297 -22.41 -17.99 -5.58
N LEU A 298 -23.23 -16.92 -5.55
CA LEU A 298 -22.74 -15.54 -5.45
C LEU A 298 -21.86 -15.33 -4.21
N GLN A 299 -22.33 -15.73 -3.02
CA GLN A 299 -21.58 -15.53 -1.77
C GLN A 299 -20.19 -16.19 -1.81
N THR A 300 -20.10 -17.45 -2.26
CA THR A 300 -18.83 -18.16 -2.42
C THR A 300 -17.94 -17.50 -3.46
N ARG A 301 -18.51 -17.06 -4.59
CA ARG A 301 -17.77 -16.34 -5.63
C ARG A 301 -17.19 -15.03 -5.12
N LEU A 302 -17.97 -14.24 -4.35
CA LEU A 302 -17.53 -12.98 -3.76
C LEU A 302 -16.37 -13.21 -2.79
N HIS A 303 -16.53 -14.15 -1.86
CA HIS A 303 -15.49 -14.55 -0.91
C HIS A 303 -14.18 -14.94 -1.61
N VAL A 304 -14.24 -15.87 -2.57
CA VAL A 304 -13.05 -16.33 -3.32
C VAL A 304 -12.41 -15.18 -4.12
N ARG A 305 -13.22 -14.28 -4.68
CA ARG A 305 -12.74 -13.09 -5.42
C ARG A 305 -12.02 -12.09 -4.51
N GLU A 306 -12.43 -11.99 -3.25
CA GLU A 306 -11.78 -11.16 -2.26
C GLU A 306 -10.36 -11.65 -1.99
N HIS A 307 -10.21 -12.95 -1.71
CA HIS A 307 -8.88 -13.57 -1.55
C HIS A 307 -7.99 -13.37 -2.77
N PHE A 308 -8.53 -13.60 -3.97
CA PHE A 308 -7.80 -13.34 -5.22
C PHE A 308 -7.26 -11.91 -5.28
N SER A 309 -8.12 -10.93 -4.99
CA SER A 309 -7.79 -9.51 -5.14
C SER A 309 -6.80 -9.03 -4.08
N VAL A 310 -6.93 -9.49 -2.83
CA VAL A 310 -5.96 -9.20 -1.78
C VAL A 310 -4.58 -9.77 -2.12
N ASN A 311 -4.52 -11.02 -2.60
CA ASN A 311 -3.26 -11.63 -3.00
C ASN A 311 -2.55 -10.82 -4.11
N VAL A 312 -3.31 -10.36 -5.11
CA VAL A 312 -2.78 -9.50 -6.17
C VAL A 312 -2.28 -8.16 -5.61
N ALA A 313 -3.05 -7.49 -4.75
CA ALA A 313 -2.65 -6.22 -4.16
C ALA A 313 -1.40 -6.36 -3.27
N VAL A 314 -1.33 -7.39 -2.43
CA VAL A 314 -0.17 -7.68 -1.57
C VAL A 314 1.06 -8.03 -2.40
N ALA A 315 0.91 -8.79 -3.50
CA ALA A 315 1.98 -9.03 -4.44
C ALA A 315 2.51 -7.72 -5.04
N GLY A 316 1.62 -6.76 -5.36
CA GLY A 316 1.99 -5.40 -5.76
C GLY A 316 2.86 -4.69 -4.71
N GLY A 317 2.45 -4.69 -3.44
CA GLY A 317 3.25 -4.11 -2.36
C GLY A 317 4.61 -4.78 -2.17
N LEU A 318 4.68 -6.10 -2.34
CA LEU A 318 5.94 -6.85 -2.30
C LEU A 318 6.86 -6.52 -3.48
N MET A 319 6.34 -6.16 -4.65
CA MET A 319 7.16 -5.65 -5.76
C MET A 319 7.88 -4.37 -5.35
N LEU A 320 7.22 -3.46 -4.63
CA LEU A 320 7.87 -2.26 -4.10
C LEU A 320 8.95 -2.61 -3.08
N ILE A 321 8.70 -3.55 -2.17
CA ILE A 321 9.71 -4.00 -1.20
C ILE A 321 10.92 -4.63 -1.92
N ARG A 322 10.68 -5.42 -2.99
CA ARG A 322 11.75 -6.01 -3.81
C ARG A 322 12.64 -4.94 -4.44
N GLU A 323 12.05 -3.89 -5.00
CA GLU A 323 12.80 -2.80 -5.64
C GLU A 323 13.53 -1.93 -4.62
N MET A 324 12.86 -1.54 -3.53
CA MET A 324 13.43 -0.67 -2.49
C MET A 324 14.42 -1.40 -1.56
N GLY A 325 14.32 -2.72 -1.44
CA GLY A 325 15.01 -3.52 -0.43
C GLY A 325 14.37 -3.40 0.96
N GLY A 326 15.00 -4.01 1.98
CA GLY A 326 14.43 -4.01 3.34
C GLY A 326 14.68 -2.74 4.15
N GLY A 327 15.51 -1.81 3.67
CA GLY A 327 15.85 -0.58 4.38
C GLY A 327 16.90 -0.76 5.49
N ARG A 328 17.08 0.28 6.32
CA ARG A 328 18.14 0.35 7.34
C ARG A 328 17.94 -0.60 8.52
N TYR A 329 16.68 -0.95 8.82
CA TYR A 329 16.32 -1.84 9.92
C TYR A 329 16.17 -3.27 9.39
N THR A 330 17.30 -3.87 9.00
CA THR A 330 17.35 -5.23 8.48
C THR A 330 18.56 -5.97 9.01
N PHE A 331 18.42 -7.29 9.15
CA PHE A 331 19.54 -8.15 9.53
C PHE A 331 20.65 -8.14 8.46
N ASP A 332 20.29 -8.02 7.17
CA ASP A 332 21.25 -7.85 6.07
C ASP A 332 22.18 -6.64 6.29
N GLU A 333 21.65 -5.49 6.74
CA GLU A 333 22.46 -4.30 7.03
C GLU A 333 23.28 -4.43 8.31
N LEU A 334 22.78 -5.14 9.33
CA LEU A 334 23.55 -5.43 10.54
C LEU A 334 24.76 -6.31 10.23
N LEU A 335 24.58 -7.36 9.43
CA LEU A 335 25.67 -8.25 9.00
C LEU A 335 26.73 -7.55 8.16
N LYS A 336 26.34 -6.56 7.35
CA LYS A 336 27.30 -5.74 6.58
C LYS A 336 28.19 -4.88 7.46
N LYS A 337 27.69 -4.41 8.62
CA LYS A 337 28.45 -3.58 9.57
C LYS A 337 29.38 -4.38 10.47
N ALA A 338 29.08 -5.67 10.65
CA ALA A 338 29.89 -6.57 11.48
C ALA A 338 31.12 -7.13 10.74
N LYS A 339 31.17 -6.98 9.40
CA LYS A 339 32.31 -7.33 8.56
C LYS A 339 33.20 -6.12 8.35
#